data_AF-A0A922DVI3-F1
#
_entry.id   AF-A0A922DVI3-F1
#
_cell.length_a   1.000
_cell.length_b   1.000
_cell.length_c   1.000
_cell.angle_alpha   90.00
_cell.angle_beta   90.00
_cell.angle_gamma   90.00
#
_symmetry.space_group_name_H-M   'P 1'
#
loop_
_entity.id
_entity.type
_entity.pdbx_description
1 polymer ?
#
loop_
_entity_poly.entity_id
_entity_poly.type
_entity_poly.pdbx_seq_one_letter_code
_entity_poly.pdbx_strand_id
1 'polypeptide(L)'
;MLTGSCWAFSSTGAMEGINAIVTGDLISLSEQELMDCDTTNYGCEGGYMDYAFEWVISNGGIDTESDYSYTGVDGTCNSTKEETKVVTIDGYEDVAESDSALLCATVQQPISVGMDGSALDFQLYTSGIYDGDCSSDPDDIDHAVLIVGYGSEDGEDYWIVKNSWGTDWGMEGYIYIRRNTNLTYGVCAINAMASYPTKESSSPSPYPSPTPPPPPVTPPPPPPPPPSPTPSECGDFSYCPSDETCCCIFEFYGFCLIYGCCPYENAVCCSGTEFCCPSDYPLCDIEEGLCLKNYGDYLGVAASRRKMAKHKFPWSKLEQKENEYQPLQWKRNRFAALR
;
A
#
# COMPACT_ATOMS: atom_id res chain seq x y z
N MET A 1 -17.91 30.76 7.17
CA MET A 1 -17.69 29.62 8.07
C MET A 1 -17.12 28.53 7.21
N LEU A 2 -15.98 27.97 7.59
CA LEU A 2 -15.47 26.76 6.95
C LEU A 2 -16.39 25.63 7.42
N THR A 3 -16.92 24.86 6.48
CA THR A 3 -17.85 23.74 6.73
C THR A 3 -17.03 22.55 7.23
N GLY A 4 -17.32 22.03 8.43
CA GLY A 4 -16.62 20.88 9.03
C GLY A 4 -17.05 19.54 8.44
N SER A 5 -17.07 19.43 7.10
CA SER A 5 -17.53 18.26 6.35
C SER A 5 -16.40 17.35 5.86
N CYS A 6 -15.16 17.56 6.34
CA CYS A 6 -13.98 16.81 5.90
C CYS A 6 -14.14 15.29 6.07
N TRP A 7 -14.83 14.85 7.13
CA TRP A 7 -15.18 13.45 7.38
C TRP A 7 -15.97 12.85 6.22
N ALA A 8 -16.97 13.58 5.69
CA ALA A 8 -17.79 13.14 4.58
C ALA A 8 -16.95 12.99 3.30
N PHE A 9 -16.10 13.99 2.97
CA PHE A 9 -15.19 13.93 1.81
C PHE A 9 -14.17 12.79 1.90
N SER A 10 -13.65 12.54 3.10
CA SER A 10 -12.73 11.42 3.32
C SER A 10 -13.44 10.09 3.09
N SER A 11 -14.63 9.91 3.67
CA SER A 11 -15.41 8.68 3.55
C SER A 11 -15.89 8.43 2.12
N THR A 12 -16.46 9.43 1.44
CA THR A 12 -16.88 9.27 0.03
C THR A 12 -15.68 8.88 -0.82
N GLY A 13 -14.55 9.57 -0.70
CA GLY A 13 -13.35 9.24 -1.47
C GLY A 13 -12.83 7.81 -1.27
N ALA A 14 -12.93 7.26 -0.05
CA ALA A 14 -12.57 5.85 0.20
C ALA A 14 -13.59 4.88 -0.45
N MET A 15 -14.89 5.20 -0.38
CA MET A 15 -15.95 4.41 -1.02
C MET A 15 -15.87 4.45 -2.56
N GLU A 16 -15.61 5.62 -3.14
CA GLU A 16 -15.33 5.81 -4.57
C GLU A 16 -14.16 4.92 -5.01
N GLY A 17 -13.08 4.95 -4.24
CA GLY A 17 -11.86 4.18 -4.47
C GLY A 17 -12.10 2.67 -4.48
N ILE A 18 -12.72 2.13 -3.41
CA ILE A 18 -12.99 0.69 -3.35
C ILE A 18 -14.01 0.26 -4.40
N ASN A 19 -15.01 1.10 -4.72
CA ASN A 19 -15.94 0.80 -5.80
C ASN A 19 -15.23 0.69 -7.15
N ALA A 20 -14.35 1.65 -7.47
CA ALA A 20 -13.56 1.62 -8.70
C ALA A 20 -12.64 0.40 -8.79
N ILE A 21 -12.04 -0.01 -7.67
CA ILE A 21 -11.19 -1.21 -7.59
C ILE A 21 -11.99 -2.49 -7.87
N VAL A 22 -13.17 -2.63 -7.26
CA VAL A 22 -13.98 -3.85 -7.33
C VAL A 22 -14.76 -3.97 -8.63
N THR A 23 -15.29 -2.84 -9.13
CA THR A 23 -16.23 -2.84 -10.27
C THR A 23 -15.59 -2.37 -11.57
N GLY A 24 -14.49 -1.60 -11.49
CA GLY A 24 -13.90 -0.88 -12.62
C GLY A 24 -14.55 0.48 -12.89
N ASP A 25 -15.61 0.84 -12.17
CA ASP A 25 -16.35 2.08 -12.36
C ASP A 25 -16.03 3.08 -11.24
N LEU A 26 -15.39 4.20 -11.61
CA LEU A 26 -15.19 5.33 -10.70
C LEU A 26 -16.43 6.24 -10.76
N ILE A 27 -17.22 6.22 -9.70
CA ILE A 27 -18.47 6.96 -9.56
C ILE A 27 -18.24 8.04 -8.51
N SER A 28 -18.64 9.29 -8.80
CA SER A 28 -18.56 10.38 -7.81
C SER A 28 -19.75 10.32 -6.86
N LEU A 29 -19.50 10.24 -5.55
CA LEU A 29 -20.51 10.03 -4.51
C LEU A 29 -20.84 11.32 -3.77
N SER A 30 -22.04 11.39 -3.19
CA SER A 30 -22.52 12.60 -2.51
C SER A 30 -22.00 12.73 -1.08
N GLU A 31 -21.15 13.72 -0.81
CA GLU A 31 -20.83 14.09 0.57
C GLU A 31 -22.03 14.72 1.28
N GLN A 32 -22.89 15.43 0.54
CA GLN A 32 -24.04 16.12 1.12
C GLN A 32 -25.11 15.17 1.65
N GLU A 33 -25.27 14.00 1.04
CA GLU A 33 -26.17 12.96 1.56
C GLU A 33 -25.70 12.50 2.94
N LEU A 34 -24.40 12.25 3.12
CA LEU A 34 -23.86 11.95 4.46
C LEU A 34 -24.14 13.10 5.43
N MET A 35 -23.85 14.34 5.04
CA MET A 35 -24.08 15.51 5.91
C MET A 35 -25.54 15.69 6.31
N ASP A 36 -26.48 15.44 5.40
CA ASP A 36 -27.91 15.69 5.62
C ASP A 36 -28.64 14.52 6.28
N CYS A 37 -28.20 13.28 6.03
CA CYS A 37 -28.92 12.05 6.35
C CYS A 37 -28.24 11.19 7.42
N ASP A 38 -26.91 11.28 7.59
CA ASP A 38 -26.21 10.58 8.66
C ASP A 38 -26.37 11.31 10.00
N THR A 39 -27.42 10.94 10.73
CA THR A 39 -27.70 11.49 12.06
C THR A 39 -26.78 10.97 13.18
N THR A 40 -25.84 10.06 12.87
CA THR A 40 -24.83 9.59 13.83
C THR A 40 -23.61 10.53 13.86
N ASN A 41 -23.42 11.29 12.77
CA ASN A 41 -22.48 12.40 12.66
C ASN A 41 -23.18 13.76 12.81
N TYR A 42 -22.40 14.85 12.80
CA TYR A 42 -22.87 16.19 13.13
C TYR A 42 -22.77 17.18 11.96
N GLY A 43 -22.87 16.69 10.72
CA GLY A 43 -22.90 17.54 9.53
C GLY A 43 -21.69 18.48 9.47
N CYS A 44 -21.94 19.80 9.48
CA CYS A 44 -20.93 20.85 9.47
C CYS A 44 -20.13 20.99 10.77
N GLU A 45 -20.58 20.41 11.88
CA GLU A 45 -19.89 20.48 13.18
C GLU A 45 -18.80 19.39 13.33
N GLY A 46 -18.72 18.46 12.36
CA GLY A 46 -17.72 17.39 12.33
C GLY A 46 -18.34 16.00 12.34
N GLY A 47 -17.48 15.00 12.28
CA GLY A 47 -17.89 13.60 12.23
C GLY A 47 -16.71 12.64 12.13
N TYR A 48 -17.01 11.35 12.15
CA TYR A 48 -16.07 10.25 12.01
C TYR A 48 -16.36 9.42 10.76
N MET A 49 -15.30 8.92 10.12
CA MET A 49 -15.40 8.25 8.84
C MET A 49 -15.99 6.85 8.93
N ASP A 50 -15.72 6.14 10.03
CA ASP A 50 -16.28 4.83 10.36
C ASP A 50 -17.81 4.88 10.55
N TYR A 51 -18.31 5.92 11.22
CA TYR A 51 -19.75 6.17 11.38
C TYR A 51 -20.42 6.42 10.04
N ALA A 52 -19.76 7.15 9.14
CA ALA A 52 -20.27 7.34 7.78
C ALA A 52 -20.35 6.02 7.01
N PHE A 53 -19.33 5.15 7.13
CA PHE A 53 -19.37 3.82 6.53
C PHE A 53 -20.50 2.97 7.12
N GLU A 54 -20.66 2.96 8.45
CA GLU A 54 -21.76 2.26 9.12
C GLU A 54 -23.13 2.78 8.65
N TRP A 55 -23.27 4.09 8.51
CA TRP A 55 -24.49 4.70 7.99
C TRP A 55 -24.78 4.23 6.57
N VAL A 56 -23.81 4.25 5.65
CA VAL A 56 -24.01 3.78 4.25
C VAL A 56 -24.43 2.31 4.20
N ILE A 57 -23.82 1.46 5.02
CA ILE A 57 -24.23 0.06 5.15
C ILE A 57 -25.69 -0.05 5.59
N SER A 58 -26.06 0.69 6.64
CA SER A 58 -27.42 0.68 7.19
C SER A 58 -28.46 1.28 6.23
N ASN A 59 -28.04 2.27 5.44
CA ASN A 59 -28.86 2.94 4.45
C ASN A 59 -29.10 2.08 3.21
N GLY A 60 -28.26 1.06 2.99
CA GLY A 60 -28.29 0.22 1.80
C GLY A 60 -27.61 0.87 0.60
N GLY A 61 -26.70 1.82 0.84
CA GLY A 61 -25.89 2.50 -0.17
C GLY A 61 -25.96 4.02 -0.07
N ILE A 62 -25.31 4.66 -1.05
CA ILE A 62 -25.16 6.12 -1.17
C ILE A 62 -25.32 6.54 -2.63
N ASP A 63 -25.93 7.71 -2.86
CA ASP A 63 -26.22 8.29 -4.17
C ASP A 63 -25.01 9.05 -4.76
N THR A 64 -25.15 9.47 -6.01
CA THR A 64 -24.11 10.23 -6.72
C THR A 64 -24.10 11.70 -6.30
N GLU A 65 -22.95 12.36 -6.46
CA GLU A 65 -22.84 13.83 -6.34
C GLU A 65 -23.80 14.56 -7.31
N SER A 66 -24.11 13.98 -8.47
CA SER A 66 -25.08 14.59 -9.39
C SER A 66 -26.53 14.53 -8.91
N ASP A 67 -26.90 13.48 -8.17
CA ASP A 67 -28.27 13.30 -7.67
C ASP A 67 -28.49 14.08 -6.36
N TYR A 68 -27.45 14.13 -5.52
CA TYR A 68 -27.46 14.86 -4.25
C TYR A 68 -26.25 15.81 -4.11
N SER A 69 -26.26 16.89 -4.89
CA SER A 69 -25.08 17.78 -4.97
C SER A 69 -24.72 18.53 -3.70
N TYR A 70 -23.42 18.75 -3.53
CA TYR A 70 -22.82 19.50 -2.44
C TYR A 70 -23.22 20.97 -2.41
N THR A 71 -23.66 21.41 -1.23
CA THR A 71 -24.06 22.80 -0.94
C THR A 71 -23.19 23.44 0.15
N GLY A 72 -22.42 22.63 0.88
CA GLY A 72 -21.50 23.09 1.92
C GLY A 72 -22.17 23.70 3.14
N VAL A 73 -23.42 23.34 3.40
CA VAL A 73 -24.19 23.71 4.60
C VAL A 73 -25.06 22.53 5.00
N ASP A 74 -25.43 22.45 6.28
CA ASP A 74 -26.38 21.44 6.74
C ASP A 74 -27.75 21.66 6.10
N GLY A 75 -28.26 20.59 5.50
CA GLY A 75 -29.60 20.50 4.95
C GLY A 75 -30.52 19.66 5.83
N THR A 76 -31.62 19.23 5.23
CA THR A 76 -32.49 18.19 5.80
C THR A 76 -32.45 17.03 4.84
N CYS A 77 -32.28 15.81 5.37
CA CYS A 77 -32.27 14.61 4.55
C CYS A 77 -33.44 14.58 3.57
N ASN A 78 -33.11 14.55 2.27
CA ASN A 78 -34.08 14.57 1.20
C ASN A 78 -34.25 13.16 0.61
N SER A 79 -35.26 12.44 1.09
CA SER A 79 -35.56 11.07 0.66
C SER A 79 -35.89 10.91 -0.83
N THR A 80 -36.20 11.99 -1.55
CA THR A 80 -36.39 11.92 -3.02
C THR A 80 -35.06 11.92 -3.77
N LYS A 81 -33.99 12.45 -3.16
CA LYS A 81 -32.65 12.43 -3.74
C LYS A 81 -31.86 11.17 -3.35
N GLU A 82 -32.21 10.57 -2.21
CA GLU A 82 -31.63 9.34 -1.64
C GLU A 82 -32.21 8.04 -2.24
N GLU A 83 -32.75 8.10 -3.46
CA GLU A 83 -33.53 7.00 -4.03
C GLU A 83 -32.67 5.96 -4.77
N THR A 84 -31.52 6.35 -5.33
CA THR A 84 -30.78 5.52 -6.30
C THR A 84 -29.79 4.58 -5.63
N LYS A 85 -29.08 5.04 -4.59
CA LYS A 85 -28.11 4.24 -3.81
C LYS A 85 -27.13 3.47 -4.69
N VAL A 86 -26.40 4.20 -5.53
CA VAL A 86 -25.57 3.67 -6.62
C VAL A 86 -24.39 2.82 -6.15
N VAL A 87 -23.86 3.10 -4.96
CA VAL A 87 -22.73 2.36 -4.38
C VAL A 87 -23.12 1.85 -3.01
N THR A 88 -22.86 0.56 -2.79
CA THR A 88 -22.95 -0.11 -1.48
C THR A 88 -21.57 -0.55 -1.01
N ILE A 89 -21.41 -0.73 0.29
CA ILE A 89 -20.24 -1.36 0.91
C ILE A 89 -20.75 -2.46 1.85
N ASP A 90 -19.93 -3.48 2.10
CA ASP A 90 -20.32 -4.67 2.86
C ASP A 90 -19.88 -4.60 4.33
N GLY A 91 -18.92 -3.72 4.62
CA GLY A 91 -18.35 -3.51 5.95
C GLY A 91 -17.34 -2.36 5.96
N TYR A 92 -16.64 -2.22 7.07
CA TYR A 92 -15.46 -1.37 7.21
C TYR A 92 -14.49 -1.98 8.22
N GLU A 93 -13.23 -1.57 8.16
CA GLU A 93 -12.19 -1.99 9.10
C GLU A 93 -11.36 -0.79 9.55
N ASP A 94 -11.02 -0.77 10.84
CA ASP A 94 -10.03 0.15 11.39
C ASP A 94 -8.62 -0.41 11.17
N VAL A 95 -7.70 0.50 10.84
CA VAL A 95 -6.29 0.18 10.68
C VAL A 95 -5.59 0.31 12.03
N ALA A 96 -4.75 -0.66 12.37
CA ALA A 96 -3.91 -0.54 13.56
C ALA A 96 -3.00 0.70 13.48
N GLU A 97 -2.82 1.39 14.61
CA GLU A 97 -2.15 2.70 14.71
C GLU A 97 -0.62 2.63 14.46
N SER A 98 -0.21 2.30 13.23
CA SER A 98 1.18 2.18 12.84
C SER A 98 1.37 2.41 11.34
N ASP A 99 2.54 2.96 10.98
CA ASP A 99 2.92 3.18 9.58
C ASP A 99 2.83 1.90 8.74
N SER A 100 3.28 0.78 9.30
CA SER A 100 3.29 -0.51 8.59
C SER A 100 1.90 -1.06 8.30
N ALA A 101 0.94 -0.90 9.22
CA ALA A 101 -0.42 -1.34 9.01
C ALA A 101 -1.13 -0.43 8.01
N LEU A 102 -0.93 0.90 8.14
CA LEU A 102 -1.46 1.87 7.19
C LEU A 102 -0.90 1.67 5.79
N LEU A 103 0.38 1.31 5.66
CA LEU A 103 0.99 0.97 4.38
C LEU A 103 0.33 -0.28 3.78
N CYS A 104 0.19 -1.35 4.57
CA CYS A 104 -0.46 -2.58 4.14
C CYS A 104 -1.89 -2.34 3.63
N ALA A 105 -2.67 -1.50 4.31
CA ALA A 105 -4.00 -1.13 3.89
C ALA A 105 -3.97 -0.28 2.60
N THR A 106 -3.11 0.74 2.56
CA THR A 106 -2.97 1.67 1.41
C THR A 106 -2.54 0.98 0.12
N VAL A 107 -1.80 -0.14 0.20
CA VAL A 107 -1.46 -0.96 -0.98
C VAL A 107 -2.69 -1.55 -1.65
N GLN A 108 -3.75 -1.83 -0.88
CA GLN A 108 -4.96 -2.46 -1.40
C GLN A 108 -5.95 -1.44 -1.95
N GLN A 109 -6.11 -0.31 -1.28
CA GLN A 109 -7.14 0.69 -1.58
C GLN A 109 -6.86 2.05 -0.90
N PRO A 110 -7.56 3.13 -1.30
CA PRO A 110 -7.53 4.40 -0.56
C PRO A 110 -8.08 4.27 0.87
N ILE A 111 -7.47 4.99 1.80
CA ILE A 111 -7.76 4.90 3.25
C ILE A 111 -8.15 6.28 3.79
N SER A 112 -9.27 6.34 4.50
CA SER A 112 -9.70 7.52 5.23
C SER A 112 -8.86 7.67 6.49
N VAL A 113 -8.31 8.86 6.73
CA VAL A 113 -7.48 9.13 7.92
C VAL A 113 -7.83 10.48 8.56
N GLY A 114 -7.74 10.55 9.88
CA GLY A 114 -7.73 11.78 10.66
C GLY A 114 -6.30 12.31 10.83
N MET A 115 -6.15 13.64 10.89
CA MET A 115 -4.88 14.31 11.14
C MET A 115 -5.09 15.71 11.75
N ASP A 116 -4.05 16.28 12.35
CA ASP A 116 -4.00 17.71 12.69
C ASP A 116 -3.66 18.54 11.45
N GLY A 117 -4.62 19.35 11.00
CA GLY A 117 -4.48 20.32 9.90
C GLY A 117 -4.40 21.78 10.36
N SER A 118 -4.31 22.02 11.67
CA SER A 118 -4.43 23.36 12.27
C SER A 118 -3.17 24.22 12.10
N ALA A 119 -2.00 23.61 11.86
CA ALA A 119 -0.73 24.31 11.73
C ALA A 119 -0.70 25.30 10.55
N LEU A 120 -0.09 26.46 10.76
CA LEU A 120 -0.07 27.52 9.74
C LEU A 120 0.73 27.12 8.48
N ASP A 121 1.81 26.37 8.65
CA ASP A 121 2.62 25.87 7.54
C ASP A 121 1.90 24.77 6.74
N PHE A 122 1.02 23.99 7.37
CA PHE A 122 0.08 23.09 6.69
C PHE A 122 -0.93 23.88 5.86
N GLN A 123 -1.58 24.90 6.46
CA GLN A 123 -2.54 25.74 5.75
C GLN A 123 -1.94 26.47 4.54
N LEU A 124 -0.65 26.84 4.63
CA LEU A 124 0.11 27.52 3.57
C LEU A 124 0.93 26.56 2.69
N TYR A 125 0.73 25.25 2.80
CA TYR A 125 1.47 24.26 2.02
C TYR A 125 1.29 24.47 0.51
N THR A 126 2.37 24.30 -0.24
CA THR A 126 2.39 24.46 -1.71
C THR A 126 3.01 23.27 -2.44
N SER A 127 4.09 22.68 -1.91
CA SER A 127 4.77 21.54 -2.54
C SER A 127 5.80 20.90 -1.62
N GLY A 128 6.32 19.73 -2.03
CA GLY A 128 7.36 18.98 -1.33
C GLY A 128 6.82 17.99 -0.30
N ILE A 129 7.71 17.25 0.36
CA ILE A 129 7.34 16.35 1.46
C ILE A 129 7.18 17.20 2.73
N TYR A 130 5.97 17.19 3.28
CA TYR A 130 5.61 17.91 4.49
C TYR A 130 6.01 17.13 5.74
N ASP A 131 6.76 17.80 6.62
CA ASP A 131 7.24 17.34 7.93
C ASP A 131 7.28 18.54 8.89
N GLY A 132 6.17 19.29 8.91
CA GLY A 132 6.05 20.60 9.53
C GLY A 132 5.59 20.57 11.00
N ASP A 133 5.07 21.71 11.45
CA ASP A 133 4.79 22.00 12.87
C ASP A 133 3.43 21.44 13.39
N CYS A 134 2.71 20.65 12.58
CA CYS A 134 1.48 19.99 13.04
C CYS A 134 1.73 19.05 14.24
N SER A 135 0.74 18.92 15.10
CA SER A 135 0.79 18.08 16.29
C SER A 135 0.83 16.60 15.92
N SER A 136 1.67 15.84 16.61
CA SER A 136 1.67 14.37 16.54
C SER A 136 0.82 13.74 17.65
N ASP A 137 0.03 14.54 18.38
CA ASP A 137 -0.87 14.08 19.43
C ASP A 137 -2.23 13.72 18.81
N PRO A 138 -2.75 12.50 19.00
CA PRO A 138 -4.05 12.10 18.47
C PRO A 138 -5.22 12.93 19.03
N ASP A 139 -5.06 13.56 20.21
CA ASP A 139 -6.10 14.40 20.80
C ASP A 139 -6.26 15.75 20.07
N ASP A 140 -5.30 16.12 19.21
CA ASP A 140 -5.30 17.36 18.42
C ASP A 140 -5.83 17.18 16.98
N ILE A 141 -6.28 15.97 16.61
CA ILE A 141 -6.86 15.70 15.28
C ILE A 141 -8.11 16.55 15.07
N ASP A 142 -8.11 17.36 13.99
CA ASP A 142 -9.20 18.27 13.65
C ASP A 142 -9.68 18.17 12.19
N HIS A 143 -9.01 17.35 11.37
CA HIS A 143 -9.27 17.26 9.95
C HIS A 143 -9.21 15.81 9.44
N ALA A 144 -10.08 15.47 8.49
CA ALA A 144 -10.11 14.17 7.85
C ALA A 144 -9.76 14.29 6.36
N VAL A 145 -8.89 13.40 5.90
CA VAL A 145 -8.34 13.38 4.53
C VAL A 145 -8.27 11.96 4.00
N LEU A 146 -7.89 11.80 2.73
CA LEU A 146 -7.80 10.50 2.09
C LEU A 146 -6.38 10.20 1.64
N ILE A 147 -5.80 9.11 2.15
CA ILE A 147 -4.55 8.57 1.59
C ILE A 147 -4.90 7.78 0.33
N VAL A 148 -4.31 8.17 -0.81
CA VAL A 148 -4.54 7.52 -2.11
C VAL A 148 -3.31 6.76 -2.62
N GLY A 149 -2.21 6.82 -1.88
CA GLY A 149 -0.96 6.15 -2.24
C GLY A 149 0.19 6.54 -1.33
N TYR A 150 1.38 6.11 -1.73
CA TYR A 150 2.63 6.37 -1.03
C TYR A 150 3.79 6.40 -2.03
N GLY A 151 4.91 6.96 -1.61
CA GLY A 151 6.13 7.02 -2.41
C GLY A 151 7.39 7.15 -1.56
N SER A 152 8.51 7.30 -2.25
CA SER A 152 9.82 7.59 -1.67
C SER A 152 10.60 8.47 -2.64
N GLU A 153 11.17 9.57 -2.15
CA GLU A 153 12.02 10.49 -2.91
C GLU A 153 13.25 10.84 -2.06
N ASP A 154 14.45 10.74 -2.63
CA ASP A 154 15.73 11.06 -1.96
C ASP A 154 15.94 10.42 -0.56
N GLY A 155 15.36 9.23 -0.36
CA GLY A 155 15.44 8.49 0.90
C GLY A 155 14.41 8.92 1.95
N GLU A 156 13.48 9.80 1.60
CA GLU A 156 12.32 10.16 2.41
C GLU A 156 11.06 9.50 1.88
N ASP A 157 10.44 8.69 2.73
CA ASP A 157 9.17 8.05 2.45
C ASP A 157 8.01 9.03 2.70
N TYR A 158 6.96 8.99 1.89
CA TYR A 158 5.78 9.84 2.09
C TYR A 158 4.45 9.14 1.73
N TRP A 159 3.37 9.61 2.34
CA TRP A 159 1.98 9.38 1.94
C TRP A 159 1.58 10.37 0.86
N ILE A 160 0.76 9.95 -0.10
CA ILE A 160 0.08 10.83 -1.06
C ILE A 160 -1.34 11.03 -0.55
N VAL A 161 -1.65 12.25 -0.15
CA VAL A 161 -2.90 12.58 0.53
C VAL A 161 -3.72 13.55 -0.30
N LYS A 162 -4.97 13.19 -0.58
CA LYS A 162 -5.98 14.03 -1.22
C LYS A 162 -6.68 14.87 -0.15
N ASN A 163 -6.65 16.19 -0.31
CA ASN A 163 -7.36 17.13 0.57
C ASN A 163 -8.68 17.61 -0.08
N SER A 164 -9.53 18.27 0.70
CA SER A 164 -10.86 18.77 0.30
C SER A 164 -10.92 20.30 0.18
N TRP A 165 -9.77 20.97 0.05
CA TRP A 165 -9.67 22.45 -0.01
C TRP A 165 -9.52 23.01 -1.43
N GLY A 166 -9.83 22.20 -2.45
CA GLY A 166 -9.73 22.59 -3.85
C GLY A 166 -8.31 22.50 -4.42
N THR A 167 -8.21 22.70 -5.74
CA THR A 167 -6.97 22.45 -6.49
C THR A 167 -5.93 23.56 -6.36
N ASP A 168 -6.31 24.74 -5.86
CA ASP A 168 -5.40 25.86 -5.66
C ASP A 168 -4.51 25.70 -4.42
N TRP A 169 -4.84 24.74 -3.55
CA TRP A 169 -4.06 24.41 -2.36
C TRP A 169 -3.09 23.26 -2.63
N GLY A 170 -1.86 23.34 -2.11
CA GLY A 170 -0.86 22.30 -2.26
C GLY A 170 -0.52 21.99 -3.72
N MET A 171 -0.31 20.71 -4.00
CA MET A 171 0.00 20.20 -5.34
C MET A 171 -1.28 19.72 -6.01
N GLU A 172 -2.01 20.64 -6.63
CA GLU A 172 -3.31 20.36 -7.29
C GLU A 172 -4.35 19.75 -6.32
N GLY A 173 -4.35 20.18 -5.06
CA GLY A 173 -5.23 19.66 -3.99
C GLY A 173 -4.64 18.50 -3.19
N TYR A 174 -3.40 18.09 -3.49
CA TYR A 174 -2.70 17.02 -2.79
C TYR A 174 -1.54 17.54 -1.93
N ILE A 175 -1.17 16.74 -0.94
CA ILE A 175 0.03 16.93 -0.11
C ILE A 175 0.78 15.61 0.01
N TYR A 176 2.10 15.69 0.06
CA TYR A 176 2.95 14.56 0.44
C TYR A 176 3.30 14.70 1.91
N ILE A 177 2.91 13.75 2.75
CA ILE A 177 3.19 13.78 4.19
C ILE A 177 4.27 12.76 4.50
N ARG A 178 5.34 13.18 5.19
CA ARG A 178 6.43 12.29 5.55
C ARG A 178 5.91 11.09 6.35
N ARG A 179 6.33 9.90 5.96
CA ARG A 179 6.02 8.64 6.64
C ARG A 179 7.29 7.96 7.13
N ASN A 180 7.15 6.84 7.83
CA ASN A 180 8.26 6.06 8.38
C ASN A 180 9.17 6.90 9.32
N THR A 181 8.54 7.69 10.19
CA THR A 181 9.22 8.52 11.19
C THR A 181 9.29 7.82 12.55
N ASN A 182 9.98 8.42 13.52
CA ASN A 182 10.02 7.93 14.90
C ASN A 182 8.81 8.39 15.74
N LEU A 183 7.82 9.03 15.13
CA LEU A 183 6.60 9.48 15.81
C LEU A 183 5.62 8.31 15.90
N THR A 184 5.12 8.01 17.10
CA THR A 184 4.18 6.90 17.35
C THR A 184 2.98 6.94 16.41
N TYR A 185 2.39 8.13 16.22
CA TYR A 185 1.21 8.34 15.38
C TYR A 185 1.54 8.94 14.01
N GLY A 186 2.81 8.97 13.61
CA GLY A 186 3.23 9.62 12.37
C GLY A 186 3.17 11.15 12.44
N VAL A 187 3.54 11.80 11.33
CA VAL A 187 3.44 13.26 11.19
C VAL A 187 1.97 13.67 11.17
N CYS A 188 1.63 14.74 11.89
CA CYS A 188 0.26 15.22 12.08
C CYS A 188 -0.71 14.20 12.71
N ALA A 189 -0.20 13.22 13.45
CA ALA A 189 -0.97 12.10 14.01
C ALA A 189 -1.72 11.23 12.97
N ILE A 190 -1.29 11.25 11.69
CA ILE A 190 -2.00 10.59 10.58
C ILE A 190 -2.23 9.08 10.73
N ASN A 191 -1.43 8.39 11.55
CA ASN A 191 -1.58 6.96 11.81
C ASN A 191 -2.58 6.66 12.95
N ALA A 192 -3.05 7.65 13.70
CA ALA A 192 -3.85 7.43 14.91
C ALA A 192 -5.31 7.08 14.64
N MET A 193 -5.87 7.54 13.53
CA MET A 193 -7.27 7.34 13.20
C MET A 193 -7.39 7.04 11.72
N ALA A 194 -7.38 5.76 11.36
CA ALA A 194 -7.43 5.33 9.98
C ALA A 194 -8.43 4.18 9.82
N SER A 195 -9.31 4.28 8.82
CA SER A 195 -10.31 3.26 8.52
C SER A 195 -10.62 3.21 7.02
N TYR A 196 -11.14 2.08 6.57
CA TYR A 196 -11.51 1.90 5.16
C TYR A 196 -12.76 1.03 5.00
N PRO A 197 -13.59 1.29 3.98
CA PRO A 197 -14.74 0.46 3.66
C PRO A 197 -14.31 -0.83 2.96
N THR A 198 -15.02 -1.92 3.20
CA THR A 198 -14.84 -3.18 2.48
C THR A 198 -15.97 -3.40 1.49
N LYS A 199 -15.65 -3.95 0.33
CA LYS A 199 -16.63 -4.27 -0.72
C LYS A 199 -16.25 -5.57 -1.40
N GLU A 200 -17.18 -6.51 -1.42
CA GLU A 200 -17.05 -7.80 -2.08
C GLU A 200 -17.45 -7.69 -3.55
N SER A 201 -16.80 -8.47 -4.42
CA SER A 201 -17.18 -8.51 -5.83
C SER A 201 -18.55 -9.18 -5.97
N SER A 202 -19.53 -8.49 -6.58
CA SER A 202 -20.88 -9.00 -6.83
C SER A 202 -20.98 -10.11 -7.88
N SER A 203 -19.85 -10.64 -8.35
CA SER A 203 -19.85 -11.83 -9.20
C SER A 203 -20.11 -13.07 -8.35
N PRO A 204 -21.25 -13.78 -8.51
CA PRO A 204 -21.28 -15.16 -8.08
C PRO A 204 -20.16 -15.86 -8.86
N SER A 205 -19.21 -16.46 -8.16
CA SER A 205 -18.28 -17.37 -8.82
C SER A 205 -19.10 -18.31 -9.72
N PRO A 206 -18.75 -18.48 -11.01
CA PRO A 206 -19.45 -19.43 -11.90
C PRO A 206 -19.29 -20.90 -11.46
N TYR A 207 -18.66 -21.13 -10.31
CA TYR A 207 -18.54 -22.42 -9.66
C TYR A 207 -19.46 -22.45 -8.45
N PRO A 208 -20.46 -23.35 -8.39
CA PRO A 208 -21.10 -23.65 -7.12
C PRO A 208 -20.03 -24.12 -6.15
N SER A 209 -20.07 -23.65 -4.90
CA SER A 209 -19.29 -24.25 -3.82
C SER A 209 -19.47 -25.78 -3.88
N PRO A 210 -18.39 -26.56 -3.97
CA PRO A 210 -18.51 -28.00 -4.19
C PRO A 210 -19.27 -28.60 -3.00
N THR A 211 -20.36 -29.30 -3.29
CA THR A 211 -21.02 -30.15 -2.30
C THR A 211 -19.99 -31.17 -1.78
N PRO A 212 -19.92 -31.45 -0.47
CA PRO A 212 -18.97 -32.43 0.05
C PRO A 212 -19.21 -33.77 -0.63
N PRO A 213 -18.18 -34.43 -1.20
CA PRO A 213 -18.38 -35.74 -1.81
C PRO A 213 -18.69 -36.77 -0.72
N PRO A 214 -19.51 -37.79 -1.01
CA PRO A 214 -19.64 -38.94 -0.11
C PRO A 214 -18.26 -39.59 0.05
N PRO A 215 -17.93 -40.12 1.25
CA PRO A 215 -16.58 -40.59 1.54
C PRO A 215 -16.18 -41.72 0.58
N PRO A 216 -15.11 -41.56 -0.23
CA PRO A 216 -14.59 -42.62 -1.06
C PRO A 216 -13.69 -43.54 -0.23
N VAL A 217 -13.76 -44.83 -0.55
CA VAL A 217 -12.92 -45.90 0.03
C VAL A 217 -11.45 -45.60 -0.26
N THR A 218 -10.62 -45.72 0.77
CA THR A 218 -9.20 -45.36 0.81
C THR A 218 -8.34 -46.11 -0.21
N PRO A 219 -7.63 -45.42 -1.11
CA PRO A 219 -6.46 -45.95 -1.81
C PRO A 219 -5.17 -45.72 -1.00
N PRO A 220 -4.08 -46.46 -1.26
CA PRO A 220 -2.84 -46.36 -0.51
C PRO A 220 -2.12 -45.03 -0.78
N PRO A 221 -1.33 -44.53 0.19
CA PRO A 221 -0.73 -43.21 0.11
C PRO A 221 0.34 -43.11 -0.99
N PRO A 222 0.48 -41.95 -1.64
CA PRO A 222 1.57 -41.70 -2.59
C PRO A 222 2.91 -41.53 -1.86
N PRO A 223 4.05 -41.76 -2.55
CA PRO A 223 5.36 -41.53 -1.98
C PRO A 223 5.58 -40.02 -1.71
N PRO A 224 6.37 -39.68 -0.68
CA PRO A 224 6.59 -38.30 -0.27
C PRO A 224 7.32 -37.49 -1.37
N PRO A 225 7.04 -36.18 -1.47
CA PRO A 225 7.77 -35.29 -2.37
C PRO A 225 9.25 -35.20 -1.98
N PRO A 226 10.15 -34.96 -2.95
CA PRO A 226 11.56 -34.72 -2.64
C PRO A 226 11.71 -33.49 -1.73
N PRO A 227 12.70 -33.48 -0.84
CA PRO A 227 12.90 -32.37 0.09
C PRO A 227 13.22 -31.08 -0.66
N SER A 228 12.64 -29.96 -0.20
CA SER A 228 12.97 -28.61 -0.70
C SER A 228 14.48 -28.36 -0.57
N PRO A 229 15.12 -27.73 -1.56
CA PRO A 229 16.55 -27.45 -1.52
C PRO A 229 16.87 -26.52 -0.36
N THR A 230 17.86 -26.91 0.45
CA THR A 230 18.25 -26.18 1.67
C THR A 230 18.88 -24.82 1.33
N PRO A 231 18.55 -23.75 2.07
CA PRO A 231 19.14 -22.42 1.89
C PRO A 231 20.68 -22.45 1.88
N SER A 232 21.30 -21.61 1.05
CA SER A 232 22.76 -21.47 1.02
C SER A 232 23.21 -20.61 2.21
N GLU A 233 24.13 -21.12 3.03
CA GLU A 233 24.57 -20.42 4.24
C GLU A 233 25.58 -19.30 3.94
N CYS A 234 25.33 -18.13 4.52
CA CYS A 234 26.13 -16.91 4.38
C CYS A 234 26.85 -16.61 5.69
N GLY A 235 27.93 -17.35 5.95
CA GLY A 235 28.59 -17.34 7.25
C GLY A 235 27.67 -17.83 8.38
N ASP A 236 28.01 -17.48 9.62
CA ASP A 236 27.36 -18.09 10.80
C ASP A 236 25.95 -17.57 11.08
N PHE A 237 25.62 -16.35 10.64
CA PHE A 237 24.40 -15.65 11.04
C PHE A 237 23.53 -15.19 9.88
N SER A 238 23.84 -15.56 8.64
CA SER A 238 23.03 -15.16 7.49
C SER A 238 22.78 -16.31 6.52
N TYR A 239 21.79 -16.18 5.66
CA TYR A 239 21.51 -17.15 4.61
C TYR A 239 20.83 -16.49 3.40
N CYS A 240 20.94 -17.15 2.26
CA CYS A 240 20.18 -16.84 1.06
C CYS A 240 19.24 -18.00 0.71
N PRO A 241 18.12 -17.72 0.01
CA PRO A 241 17.33 -18.75 -0.67
C PRO A 241 18.23 -19.72 -1.47
N SER A 242 17.76 -20.96 -1.65
CA SER A 242 18.58 -22.03 -2.24
C SER A 242 18.88 -21.85 -3.73
N ASP A 243 18.16 -20.98 -4.41
CA ASP A 243 18.37 -20.55 -5.80
C ASP A 243 19.23 -19.26 -5.91
N GLU A 244 19.67 -18.70 -4.80
CA GLU A 244 20.49 -17.49 -4.73
C GLU A 244 21.91 -17.78 -4.23
N THR A 245 22.89 -17.04 -4.75
CA THR A 245 24.30 -17.18 -4.36
C THR A 245 24.69 -16.15 -3.32
N CYS A 246 25.34 -16.62 -2.25
CA CYS A 246 25.85 -15.74 -1.21
C CYS A 246 27.13 -15.00 -1.63
N CYS A 247 27.12 -13.68 -1.56
CA CYS A 247 28.23 -12.81 -1.91
C CYS A 247 28.56 -11.80 -0.82
N CYS A 248 29.84 -11.61 -0.53
CA CYS A 248 30.26 -10.63 0.48
C CYS A 248 30.14 -9.19 -0.02
N ILE A 249 29.31 -8.38 0.63
CA ILE A 249 29.16 -6.94 0.34
C ILE A 249 30.22 -6.12 1.08
N PHE A 250 30.47 -6.44 2.35
CA PHE A 250 31.40 -5.69 3.18
C PHE A 250 32.38 -6.63 3.89
N GLU A 251 33.66 -6.49 3.56
CA GLU A 251 34.75 -7.28 4.11
C GLU A 251 35.62 -6.40 5.03
N PHE A 252 35.97 -6.94 6.21
CA PHE A 252 36.83 -6.29 7.17
C PHE A 252 37.83 -7.32 7.72
N TYR A 253 39.13 -7.09 7.49
CA TYR A 253 40.22 -7.98 7.95
C TYR A 253 40.07 -9.46 7.51
N GLY A 254 39.62 -9.74 6.29
CA GLY A 254 39.47 -11.10 5.77
C GLY A 254 38.18 -11.82 6.22
N PHE A 255 37.31 -11.13 6.96
CA PHE A 255 36.00 -11.61 7.35
C PHE A 255 34.92 -10.80 6.67
N CYS A 256 33.95 -11.50 6.08
CA CYS A 256 32.77 -10.84 5.55
C CYS A 256 31.79 -10.51 6.68
N LEU A 257 31.53 -9.22 6.89
CA LEU A 257 30.61 -8.74 7.91
C LEU A 257 29.17 -8.62 7.40
N ILE A 258 29.02 -8.35 6.10
CA ILE A 258 27.70 -8.20 5.46
C ILE A 258 27.67 -9.05 4.20
N TYR A 259 26.75 -9.99 4.17
CA TYR A 259 26.47 -10.82 3.01
C TYR A 259 25.25 -10.31 2.26
N GLY A 260 25.27 -10.49 0.95
CA GLY A 260 24.15 -10.27 0.06
C GLY A 260 23.86 -11.48 -0.80
N CYS A 261 22.62 -11.61 -1.23
CA CYS A 261 22.14 -12.66 -2.11
C CYS A 261 22.10 -12.15 -3.55
N CYS A 262 22.78 -12.88 -4.41
CA CYS A 262 22.70 -12.71 -5.85
C CYS A 262 21.55 -13.53 -6.42
N PRO A 263 20.73 -12.95 -7.31
CA PRO A 263 19.55 -13.60 -7.89
C PRO A 263 19.91 -14.66 -8.96
N TYR A 264 21.11 -15.25 -8.88
CA TYR A 264 21.59 -16.29 -9.76
C TYR A 264 22.17 -17.43 -8.94
N GLU A 265 21.89 -18.65 -9.39
CA GLU A 265 22.56 -19.84 -8.91
C GLU A 265 24.03 -19.83 -9.40
N ASN A 266 24.99 -20.05 -8.50
CA ASN A 266 26.43 -20.01 -8.76
C ASN A 266 26.95 -18.67 -9.34
N ALA A 267 26.43 -17.54 -8.86
CA ALA A 267 26.83 -16.20 -9.31
C ALA A 267 28.32 -15.91 -9.06
N VAL A 268 28.89 -15.01 -9.86
CA VAL A 268 30.20 -14.41 -9.62
C VAL A 268 30.04 -13.11 -8.85
N CYS A 269 30.62 -13.06 -7.65
CA CYS A 269 30.58 -11.87 -6.79
C CYS A 269 31.60 -10.83 -7.26
N CYS A 270 31.15 -9.65 -7.70
CA CYS A 270 32.03 -8.54 -8.03
C CYS A 270 32.62 -7.92 -6.75
N SER A 271 33.88 -8.26 -6.44
CA SER A 271 34.56 -7.84 -5.22
C SER A 271 34.54 -6.32 -5.01
N GLY A 272 34.31 -5.88 -3.77
CA GLY A 272 34.31 -4.46 -3.42
C GLY A 272 33.09 -3.67 -3.91
N THR A 273 32.08 -4.35 -4.44
CA THR A 273 30.84 -3.73 -4.94
C THR A 273 29.60 -4.48 -4.49
N GLU A 274 28.45 -3.84 -4.65
CA GLU A 274 27.14 -4.44 -4.41
C GLU A 274 26.60 -5.27 -5.59
N PHE A 275 27.37 -5.43 -6.66
CA PHE A 275 26.92 -6.08 -7.88
C PHE A 275 27.43 -7.51 -8.01
N CYS A 276 26.75 -8.33 -8.80
CA CYS A 276 27.21 -9.65 -9.19
C CYS A 276 26.72 -10.05 -10.56
N CYS A 277 27.41 -11.03 -11.11
CA CYS A 277 27.22 -11.49 -12.46
C CYS A 277 26.76 -12.96 -12.49
N PRO A 278 26.01 -13.36 -13.51
CA PRO A 278 25.73 -14.77 -13.74
C PRO A 278 27.03 -15.51 -14.08
N SER A 279 27.09 -16.81 -13.79
CA SER A 279 28.27 -17.66 -14.02
C SER A 279 28.74 -17.67 -15.48
N ASP A 280 27.82 -17.51 -16.43
CA ASP A 280 28.11 -17.46 -17.87
C ASP A 280 28.76 -16.15 -18.34
N TYR A 281 28.77 -15.11 -17.50
CA TYR A 281 29.38 -13.80 -17.74
C TYR A 281 30.24 -13.39 -16.54
N PRO A 282 31.38 -14.06 -16.30
CA PRO A 282 32.10 -13.99 -15.03
C PRO A 282 32.91 -12.71 -14.81
N LEU A 283 33.00 -11.82 -15.81
CA LEU A 283 33.84 -10.63 -15.74
C LEU A 283 33.01 -9.41 -15.33
N CYS A 284 33.32 -8.83 -14.18
CA CYS A 284 32.65 -7.63 -13.68
C CYS A 284 33.28 -6.35 -14.25
N ASP A 285 32.53 -5.63 -15.07
CA ASP A 285 32.81 -4.25 -15.45
C ASP A 285 31.97 -3.31 -14.57
N ILE A 286 32.59 -2.83 -13.50
CA ILE A 286 31.91 -2.06 -12.46
C ILE A 286 31.67 -0.61 -12.91
N GLU A 287 32.53 -0.07 -13.78
CA GLU A 287 32.43 1.31 -14.25
C GLU A 287 31.20 1.50 -15.14
N GLU A 288 30.92 0.52 -16.00
CA GLU A 288 29.77 0.52 -16.91
C GLU A 288 28.58 -0.29 -16.36
N GLY A 289 28.74 -0.98 -15.22
CA GLY A 289 27.69 -1.80 -14.61
C GLY A 289 27.34 -3.06 -15.41
N LEU A 290 28.32 -3.66 -16.08
CA LEU A 290 28.15 -4.79 -17.00
C LEU A 290 28.88 -6.05 -16.52
N CYS A 291 28.39 -7.20 -16.99
CA CYS A 291 28.98 -8.51 -16.88
C CYS A 291 29.38 -8.98 -18.26
N LEU A 292 30.68 -9.17 -18.47
CA LEU A 292 31.26 -9.53 -19.75
C LEU A 292 31.59 -11.03 -19.79
N LYS A 293 31.55 -11.58 -21.00
CA LYS A 293 31.86 -12.99 -21.22
C LYS A 293 33.36 -13.22 -21.39
N ASN A 294 34.02 -12.35 -22.13
CA ASN A 294 35.47 -12.40 -22.35
C ASN A 294 36.11 -11.02 -22.14
N TYR A 295 37.42 -11.03 -21.88
CA TYR A 295 38.19 -9.82 -21.70
C TYR A 295 38.30 -9.05 -23.02
N GLY A 296 37.84 -7.79 -23.03
CA GLY A 296 37.81 -6.94 -24.23
C GLY A 296 36.47 -6.90 -24.98
N ASP A 297 35.44 -7.59 -24.48
CA ASP A 297 34.07 -7.39 -24.96
C ASP A 297 33.54 -6.02 -24.49
N TYR A 298 32.88 -5.26 -25.38
CA TYR A 298 32.25 -3.96 -25.06
C TYR A 298 30.74 -4.09 -24.82
N LEU A 299 30.20 -5.29 -24.97
CA LEU A 299 28.78 -5.59 -24.80
C LEU A 299 28.66 -6.74 -23.80
N GLY A 300 27.91 -6.51 -22.73
CA GLY A 300 27.67 -7.46 -21.65
C GLY A 300 26.22 -7.51 -21.24
N VAL A 301 25.92 -8.38 -20.28
CA VAL A 301 24.63 -8.36 -19.57
C VAL A 301 24.73 -7.40 -18.38
N ALA A 302 23.64 -6.74 -18.00
CA ALA A 302 23.67 -5.84 -16.85
C ALA A 302 24.04 -6.61 -15.57
N ALA A 303 24.92 -6.02 -14.76
CA ALA A 303 25.25 -6.58 -13.46
C ALA A 303 24.06 -6.45 -12.52
N SER A 304 23.74 -7.53 -11.80
CA SER A 304 22.63 -7.53 -10.87
C SER A 304 23.08 -7.02 -9.51
N ARG A 305 22.27 -6.14 -8.92
CA ARG A 305 22.48 -5.70 -7.55
C ARG A 305 22.10 -6.81 -6.57
N ARG A 306 22.93 -7.02 -5.56
CA ARG A 306 22.68 -7.98 -4.48
C ARG A 306 21.56 -7.47 -3.59
N LYS A 307 20.73 -8.39 -3.09
CA LYS A 307 19.81 -8.12 -1.96
C LYS A 307 20.55 -8.42 -0.65
N MET A 308 20.17 -7.81 0.46
CA MET A 308 20.77 -8.16 1.75
C MET A 308 20.42 -9.59 2.15
N ALA A 309 21.40 -10.37 2.61
CA ALA A 309 21.15 -11.72 3.11
C ALA A 309 20.29 -11.69 4.37
N LYS A 310 19.42 -12.69 4.53
CA LYS A 310 18.53 -12.79 5.69
C LYS A 310 19.34 -13.22 6.92
N HIS A 311 19.07 -12.63 8.08
CA HIS A 311 19.76 -12.98 9.32
C HIS A 311 19.09 -14.15 10.06
N LYS A 312 19.92 -15.07 10.58
CA LYS A 312 19.52 -16.10 11.54
C LYS A 312 19.55 -15.50 12.94
N PHE A 313 18.39 -15.24 13.53
CA PHE A 313 18.30 -14.88 14.95
C PHE A 313 18.46 -16.13 15.84
N PRO A 314 18.99 -16.01 17.09
CA PRO A 314 19.41 -17.17 17.88
C PRO A 314 18.28 -18.08 18.41
N TRP A 315 17.01 -17.84 18.05
CA TRP A 315 15.87 -18.54 18.64
C TRP A 315 14.77 -18.99 17.66
N SER A 316 14.94 -18.78 16.35
CA SER A 316 13.97 -19.27 15.36
C SER A 316 14.26 -20.72 14.97
N LYS A 317 13.53 -21.67 15.56
CA LYS A 317 13.42 -23.02 15.00
C LYS A 317 12.68 -22.94 13.66
N LEU A 318 13.30 -23.56 12.66
CA LEU A 318 12.81 -23.76 11.29
C LEU A 318 11.44 -24.46 11.29
N GLU A 319 10.46 -23.80 10.69
CA GLU A 319 9.47 -24.41 9.78
C GLU A 319 8.72 -23.27 9.06
N GLN A 320 9.26 -22.83 7.92
CA GLN A 320 8.51 -22.06 6.94
C GLN A 320 8.29 -22.96 5.72
N LYS A 321 7.05 -23.38 5.52
CA LYS A 321 6.58 -23.82 4.20
C LYS A 321 6.54 -22.58 3.31
N GLU A 322 7.42 -22.55 2.30
CA GLU A 322 7.30 -21.66 1.16
C GLU A 322 5.96 -21.89 0.46
N ASN A 323 5.16 -20.83 0.30
CA ASN A 323 4.28 -20.72 -0.85
C ASN A 323 4.95 -19.75 -1.81
N GLU A 324 5.47 -20.35 -2.87
CA GLU A 324 6.16 -19.76 -4.01
C GLU A 324 5.22 -18.78 -4.74
N TYR A 325 5.58 -17.49 -4.73
CA TYR A 325 4.91 -16.46 -5.52
C TYR A 325 5.46 -16.50 -6.94
N GLN A 326 4.63 -16.84 -7.92
CA GLN A 326 5.00 -16.69 -9.32
C GLN A 326 4.90 -15.23 -9.74
N PRO A 327 5.96 -14.61 -10.29
CA PRO A 327 5.87 -13.24 -10.79
C PRO A 327 4.98 -13.20 -12.03
N LEU A 328 3.90 -12.41 -11.95
CA LEU A 328 3.10 -12.06 -13.13
C LEU A 328 3.95 -11.18 -14.06
N GLN A 329 4.28 -11.72 -15.23
CA GLN A 329 4.81 -10.92 -16.32
C GLN A 329 3.71 -10.07 -16.95
N TRP A 330 3.74 -8.77 -16.70
CA TRP A 330 2.86 -7.82 -17.39
C TRP A 330 3.38 -7.52 -18.80
N LYS A 331 2.67 -8.01 -19.81
CA LYS A 331 2.81 -7.53 -21.20
C LYS A 331 2.33 -6.08 -21.26
N ARG A 332 3.25 -5.14 -21.53
CA ARG A 332 2.93 -3.75 -21.84
C ARG A 332 1.80 -3.68 -22.87
N ASN A 333 0.68 -3.06 -22.49
CA ASN A 333 -0.39 -2.71 -23.42
C ASN A 333 0.14 -1.64 -24.38
N ARG A 334 0.23 -1.96 -25.68
CA ARG A 334 0.81 -1.09 -26.72
C ARG A 334 -0.09 0.08 -27.15
N PHE A 335 -1.21 0.32 -26.46
CA PHE A 335 -2.18 1.34 -26.85
C PHE A 335 -2.17 2.62 -25.98
N ALA A 336 -1.28 2.74 -24.99
CA ALA A 336 -1.14 3.97 -24.19
C ALA A 336 -0.34 5.10 -24.90
N ALA A 337 -0.40 5.15 -26.22
CA ALA A 337 0.04 6.29 -27.00
C ALA A 337 -0.92 6.45 -28.18
N LEU A 338 -2.00 7.20 -27.97
CA LEU A 338 -2.60 8.10 -28.96
C LEU A 338 -3.85 8.79 -28.38
N ARG A 339 -3.69 10.11 -28.25
CA ARG A 339 -4.66 11.21 -28.10
C ARG A 339 -5.18 11.54 -26.72
#